data_AF-A0A395JIS9-F1
#
_entry.id   AF-A0A395JIS9-F1
#
_cell.length_a   1.000
_cell.length_b   1.000
_cell.length_c   1.000
_cell.angle_alpha   90.00
_cell.angle_beta   90.00
_cell.angle_gamma   90.00
#
_symmetry.space_group_name_H-M   'P 1'
#
loop_
_entity.id
_entity.type
_entity.pdbx_description
1 polymer ?
#
loop_
_entity_poly.entity_id
_entity_poly.type
_entity_poly.pdbx_seq_one_letter_code
_entity_poly.pdbx_strand_id
1 'polypeptide(L)'
;MINRRDFMVAGLSAGATTALFSVTDFNCLPPEKATTSIEQVAPTYTLATGLGEKMDTFLLSLEGTEQVGKAWVTSFSTPPTLAQTAQAVGARIKVDAGDLPAITSSRILKDFSENKLCELNGWKLSLMECQLAGLRHLAIEANPENLKISTATEKMSLIDQLTPGIIAPLNKWGPQSTTEGKKFNEQRDGHSGMWFQFDGAPSHAKIMIDGQLLKTAVNEKVLTSGLFGEMQDRILATPGSYEVALVDPIRKIKQPIGELVIKADPSKRETGFCEVTKWGPQRTVAGTATNPQPDGSMGIWAHTDCLPEKAQLLLVDDRLELSPRKFGFVSSIPLALLETPGKKPLIIYDEVSKKKHTIGFVTIE
;
A
#
# COMPACT_ATOMS: atom_id res chain seq x y z
N MET A 1 -2.91 -19.35 13.07
CA MET A 1 -2.21 -20.02 14.18
C MET A 1 -1.74 -18.90 15.09
N ILE A 2 -2.30 -18.79 16.30
CA ILE A 2 -1.95 -17.74 17.27
C ILE A 2 -0.57 -18.11 17.83
N ASN A 3 0.44 -17.30 17.58
CA ASN A 3 1.79 -17.57 18.06
C ASN A 3 1.97 -16.92 19.43
N ARG A 4 2.71 -17.56 20.34
CA ARG A 4 3.03 -17.06 21.70
C ARG A 4 3.59 -15.63 21.72
N ARG A 5 4.12 -15.16 20.57
CA ARG A 5 4.59 -13.80 20.34
C ARG A 5 3.47 -12.76 20.40
N ASP A 6 2.26 -13.06 19.93
CA ASP A 6 1.16 -12.07 19.85
C ASP A 6 0.60 -11.72 21.25
N PHE A 7 0.56 -12.70 22.17
CA PHE A 7 0.17 -12.49 23.57
C PHE A 7 1.29 -11.85 24.40
N MET A 8 2.55 -12.19 24.13
CA MET A 8 3.69 -11.57 24.81
C MET A 8 4.00 -10.16 24.30
N VAL A 9 3.72 -9.84 23.02
CA VAL A 9 3.87 -8.49 22.48
C VAL A 9 2.78 -7.57 23.02
N ALA A 10 1.53 -8.03 23.12
CA ALA A 10 0.45 -7.32 23.83
C ALA A 10 0.77 -7.07 25.32
N GLY A 11 1.39 -8.06 26.00
CA GLY A 11 1.86 -7.90 27.37
C GLY A 11 3.12 -7.02 27.53
N LEU A 12 3.95 -6.92 26.49
CA LEU A 12 5.17 -6.09 26.48
C LEU A 12 4.90 -4.63 26.10
N SER A 13 3.90 -4.34 25.25
CA SER A 13 3.50 -2.97 24.91
C SER A 13 2.65 -2.29 25.98
N ALA A 14 1.96 -3.06 26.84
CA ALA A 14 1.13 -2.53 27.93
C ALA A 14 1.87 -2.32 29.28
N GLY A 15 3.18 -2.59 29.36
CA GLY A 15 3.98 -2.24 30.55
C GLY A 15 5.03 -3.27 30.93
N ALA A 16 6.21 -3.20 30.33
CA ALA A 16 7.40 -3.79 30.94
C ALA A 16 7.84 -2.91 32.12
N THR A 17 7.41 -3.25 33.33
CA THR A 17 8.14 -3.25 34.62
C THR A 17 7.22 -2.93 35.80
N THR A 18 6.79 -3.97 36.51
CA THR A 18 6.98 -4.07 37.97
C THR A 18 6.61 -5.48 38.44
N ALA A 19 7.62 -6.14 39.02
CA ALA A 19 7.63 -7.49 39.60
C ALA A 19 7.82 -8.67 38.62
N LEU A 20 8.91 -9.40 38.86
CA LEU A 20 9.38 -10.64 38.21
C LEU A 20 10.15 -10.45 36.90
N PHE A 21 11.41 -10.01 36.99
CA PHE A 21 12.60 -10.61 36.33
C PHE A 21 13.83 -9.77 36.68
N SER A 22 14.18 -9.71 37.97
CA SER A 22 15.57 -9.58 38.36
C SER A 22 16.19 -10.98 38.31
N VAL A 23 17.44 -11.07 37.85
CA VAL A 23 18.26 -12.28 37.63
C VAL A 23 18.12 -12.91 36.23
N THR A 24 18.76 -12.31 35.22
CA THR A 24 19.93 -12.90 34.52
C THR A 24 20.39 -11.98 33.39
N ASP A 25 21.66 -11.61 33.43
CA ASP A 25 22.36 -10.83 32.42
C ASP A 25 22.44 -11.57 31.08
N PHE A 26 22.05 -10.91 29.99
CA PHE A 26 22.58 -11.18 28.66
C PHE A 26 22.92 -9.87 27.94
N ASN A 27 24.22 -9.63 27.80
CA ASN A 27 24.83 -8.66 26.89
C ASN A 27 24.75 -9.11 25.42
N CYS A 28 24.94 -8.15 24.51
CA CYS A 28 25.11 -8.20 23.03
C CYS A 28 23.84 -7.79 22.24
N LEU A 29 23.80 -6.87 21.27
CA LEU A 29 24.76 -6.04 20.49
C LEU A 29 23.96 -4.84 19.90
N PRO A 30 24.57 -3.77 19.35
CA PRO A 30 23.86 -2.55 18.94
C PRO A 30 23.10 -2.71 17.61
N PRO A 31 21.99 -1.99 17.39
CA PRO A 31 21.21 -2.10 16.16
C PRO A 31 21.89 -1.36 15.01
N GLU A 32 22.11 -2.10 13.94
CA GLU A 32 22.51 -1.60 12.63
C GLU A 32 21.33 -0.82 12.01
N LYS A 33 21.64 0.29 11.33
CA LYS A 33 20.68 1.24 10.75
C LYS A 33 19.75 0.55 9.74
N ALA A 34 18.47 0.43 10.09
CA ALA A 34 17.40 0.17 9.13
C ALA A 34 16.69 1.47 8.78
N THR A 35 16.58 1.69 7.47
CA THR A 35 15.89 2.76 6.75
C THR A 35 14.45 3.03 7.22
N THR A 36 14.11 4.32 7.27
CA THR A 36 12.78 4.96 7.36
C THR A 36 11.57 4.04 7.21
N SER A 37 11.05 3.57 8.33
CA SER A 37 9.67 3.10 8.47
C SER A 37 8.74 4.31 8.52
N ILE A 38 7.75 4.35 7.63
CA ILE A 38 6.58 5.22 7.78
C ILE A 38 5.98 4.89 9.15
N GLU A 39 5.89 5.89 10.02
CA GLU A 39 5.25 5.79 11.33
C GLU A 39 3.79 5.34 11.10
N GLN A 40 3.51 4.05 11.30
CA GLN A 40 2.14 3.55 11.26
C GLN A 40 1.43 4.09 12.51
N VAL A 41 0.58 5.08 12.33
CA VAL A 41 -0.31 5.58 13.38
C VAL A 41 -1.21 4.41 13.80
N ALA A 42 -1.08 3.96 15.04
CA ALA A 42 -1.88 2.86 15.58
C ALA A 42 -3.38 3.20 15.49
N PRO A 43 -4.24 2.24 15.12
CA PRO A 43 -5.68 2.47 15.05
C PRO A 43 -6.21 2.91 16.42
N THR A 44 -6.79 4.11 16.50
CA THR A 44 -7.37 4.62 17.74
C THR A 44 -8.83 4.24 17.81
N TYR A 45 -9.17 3.27 18.67
CA TYR A 45 -10.55 2.89 18.96
C TYR A 45 -11.15 3.76 20.05
N THR A 46 -12.48 3.94 20.00
CA THR A 46 -13.25 4.55 21.10
C THR A 46 -14.16 3.51 21.72
N LEU A 47 -13.90 3.12 22.97
CA LEU A 47 -14.68 2.11 23.68
C LEU A 47 -15.73 2.76 24.58
N ALA A 48 -16.88 2.08 24.72
CA ALA A 48 -17.95 2.47 25.64
C ALA A 48 -18.54 1.21 26.26
N THR A 49 -17.85 0.64 27.25
CA THR A 49 -18.27 -0.63 27.88
C THR A 49 -19.38 -0.46 28.92
N GLY A 50 -19.62 0.77 29.38
CA GLY A 50 -20.50 1.06 30.51
C GLY A 50 -19.87 0.82 31.89
N LEU A 51 -18.57 0.48 31.95
CA LEU A 51 -17.81 0.35 33.20
C LEU A 51 -17.02 1.61 33.58
N GLY A 52 -17.07 2.65 32.75
CA GLY A 52 -16.41 3.94 32.98
C GLY A 52 -15.08 4.08 32.26
N GLU A 53 -14.62 5.34 32.15
CA GLU A 53 -13.47 5.74 31.32
C GLU A 53 -12.19 4.99 31.68
N LYS A 54 -11.91 4.75 32.97
CA LYS A 54 -10.73 4.01 33.41
C LYS A 54 -10.65 2.59 32.84
N MET A 55 -11.79 1.88 32.79
CA MET A 55 -11.84 0.55 32.19
C MET A 55 -11.70 0.62 30.67
N ASP A 56 -12.39 1.58 30.04
CA ASP A 56 -12.30 1.76 28.59
C ASP A 56 -10.85 2.06 28.15
N THR A 57 -10.12 2.93 28.86
CA THR A 57 -8.69 3.18 28.66
C THR A 57 -7.84 1.94 28.90
N PHE A 58 -8.11 1.19 29.97
CA PHE A 58 -7.38 -0.05 30.25
C PHE A 58 -7.58 -1.09 29.14
N LEU A 59 -8.80 -1.26 28.64
CA LEU A 59 -9.07 -2.18 27.53
C LEU A 59 -8.40 -1.73 26.23
N LEU A 60 -8.26 -0.42 25.99
CA LEU A 60 -7.48 0.07 24.85
C LEU A 60 -6.01 -0.37 24.93
N SER A 61 -5.44 -0.43 26.14
CA SER A 61 -4.06 -0.92 26.35
C SER A 61 -3.88 -2.41 26.05
N LEU A 62 -4.96 -3.20 26.01
CA LEU A 62 -4.94 -4.63 25.67
C LEU A 62 -4.97 -4.85 24.14
N GLU A 63 -4.16 -4.10 23.41
CA GLU A 63 -4.02 -4.26 21.95
C GLU A 63 -3.51 -5.66 21.59
N GLY A 64 -4.07 -6.29 20.55
CA GLY A 64 -3.69 -7.62 20.11
C GLY A 64 -4.51 -8.77 20.70
N THR A 65 -5.43 -8.50 21.63
CA THR A 65 -6.30 -9.53 22.22
C THR A 65 -7.59 -9.79 21.41
N GLU A 66 -7.78 -9.16 20.25
CA GLU A 66 -9.01 -9.21 19.44
C GLU A 66 -9.39 -10.64 19.07
N GLN A 67 -8.42 -11.42 18.57
CA GLN A 67 -8.68 -12.80 18.13
C GLN A 67 -9.03 -13.72 19.30
N VAL A 68 -8.46 -13.47 20.48
CA VAL A 68 -8.81 -14.19 21.71
C VAL A 68 -10.23 -13.83 22.13
N GLY A 69 -10.58 -12.54 22.12
CA GLY A 69 -11.93 -12.08 22.44
C GLY A 69 -12.99 -12.66 21.51
N LYS A 70 -12.73 -12.63 20.20
CA LYS A 70 -13.59 -13.23 19.18
C LYS A 70 -13.75 -14.74 19.38
N ALA A 71 -12.65 -15.47 19.59
CA ALA A 71 -12.69 -16.91 19.84
C ALA A 71 -13.47 -17.25 21.12
N TRP A 72 -13.32 -16.44 22.16
CA TRP A 72 -14.06 -16.63 23.41
C TRP A 72 -15.56 -16.38 23.24
N VAL A 73 -15.96 -15.24 22.68
CA VAL A 73 -17.38 -14.89 22.45
C VAL A 73 -18.07 -15.92 21.58
N THR A 74 -17.39 -16.43 20.55
CA THR A 74 -17.94 -17.43 19.62
C THR A 74 -17.92 -18.87 20.17
N SER A 75 -17.23 -19.13 21.28
CA SER A 75 -17.22 -20.46 21.91
C SER A 75 -18.53 -20.82 22.63
N PHE A 76 -19.38 -19.82 22.90
CA PHE A 76 -20.68 -20.02 23.55
C PHE A 76 -21.75 -20.40 22.52
N SER A 77 -22.64 -21.31 22.89
CA SER A 77 -23.85 -21.63 22.08
C SER A 77 -24.75 -20.41 21.89
N THR A 78 -24.75 -19.49 22.86
CA THR A 78 -25.36 -18.17 22.77
C THR A 78 -24.31 -17.14 23.15
N PRO A 79 -23.77 -16.36 22.20
CA PRO A 79 -22.73 -15.37 22.48
C PRO A 79 -23.17 -14.37 23.55
N PRO A 80 -22.31 -14.05 24.54
CA PRO A 80 -22.63 -13.07 25.56
C PRO A 80 -22.72 -11.66 24.95
N THR A 81 -23.64 -10.85 25.47
CA THR A 81 -23.74 -9.43 25.05
C THR A 81 -22.66 -8.57 25.70
N LEU A 82 -22.44 -7.37 25.15
CA LEU A 82 -21.55 -6.36 25.75
C LEU A 82 -21.93 -6.10 27.21
N ALA A 83 -23.22 -5.89 27.50
CA ALA A 83 -23.71 -5.61 28.85
C ALA A 83 -23.51 -6.79 29.81
N GLN A 84 -23.77 -8.03 29.38
CA GLN A 84 -23.54 -9.24 30.19
C GLN A 84 -22.06 -9.42 30.54
N THR A 85 -21.19 -9.19 29.55
CA THR A 85 -19.74 -9.31 29.74
C THR A 85 -19.22 -8.20 30.65
N ALA A 86 -19.68 -6.96 30.45
CA ALA A 86 -19.36 -5.82 31.32
C ALA A 86 -19.78 -6.09 32.78
N GLN A 87 -21.00 -6.59 32.99
CA GLN A 87 -21.49 -6.96 34.32
C GLN A 87 -20.62 -8.05 34.97
N ALA A 88 -20.24 -9.08 34.21
CA ALA A 88 -19.40 -10.16 34.71
C ALA A 88 -17.99 -9.67 35.09
N VAL A 89 -17.40 -8.76 34.30
CA VAL A 89 -16.12 -8.11 34.60
C VAL A 89 -16.23 -7.22 35.84
N GLY A 90 -17.24 -6.34 35.92
CA GLY A 90 -17.45 -5.45 37.05
C GLY A 90 -17.76 -6.17 38.37
N ALA A 91 -18.35 -7.36 38.31
CA ALA A 91 -18.56 -8.20 39.50
C ALA A 91 -17.25 -8.81 40.05
N ARG A 92 -16.19 -8.90 39.23
CA ARG A 92 -14.92 -9.55 39.58
C ARG A 92 -13.82 -8.54 39.88
N ILE A 93 -13.90 -7.36 39.27
CA ILE A 93 -12.95 -6.27 39.43
C ILE A 93 -13.72 -5.01 39.80
N LYS A 94 -13.34 -4.40 40.93
CA LYS A 94 -13.86 -3.10 41.32
C LYS A 94 -13.18 -2.03 40.46
N VAL A 95 -13.88 -1.58 39.43
CA VAL A 95 -13.34 -0.66 38.41
C VAL A 95 -12.90 0.69 39.01
N ASP A 96 -13.57 1.13 40.08
CA ASP A 96 -13.25 2.38 40.77
C ASP A 96 -12.10 2.25 41.79
N ALA A 97 -11.65 1.03 42.07
CA ALA A 97 -10.60 0.79 43.05
C ALA A 97 -9.22 0.94 42.41
N GLY A 98 -8.39 1.84 42.95
CA GLY A 98 -6.92 1.84 42.80
C GLY A 98 -6.34 1.59 41.41
N ASP A 99 -5.24 0.83 41.39
CA ASP A 99 -4.46 0.45 40.21
C ASP A 99 -5.11 -0.75 39.49
N LEU A 100 -5.85 -0.46 38.42
CA LEU A 100 -6.63 -1.43 37.66
C LEU A 100 -5.76 -2.56 37.05
N PRO A 101 -4.58 -2.30 36.46
CA PRO A 101 -3.60 -3.33 36.11
C PRO A 101 -3.24 -4.28 37.27
N ALA A 102 -2.88 -3.75 38.44
CA ALA A 102 -2.48 -4.58 39.58
C ALA A 102 -3.64 -5.44 40.11
N ILE A 103 -4.86 -4.89 40.15
CA ILE A 103 -6.07 -5.63 40.54
C ILE A 103 -6.39 -6.73 39.53
N THR A 104 -6.27 -6.42 38.24
CA THR A 104 -6.48 -7.39 37.14
C THR A 104 -5.49 -8.53 37.25
N SER A 105 -4.19 -8.24 37.42
CA SER A 105 -3.14 -9.25 37.61
C SER A 105 -3.42 -10.15 38.82
N SER A 106 -3.80 -9.55 39.96
CA SER A 106 -4.18 -10.29 41.15
C SER A 106 -5.39 -11.20 40.92
N ARG A 107 -6.38 -10.73 40.14
CA ARG A 107 -7.56 -11.52 39.77
C ARG A 107 -7.21 -12.68 38.84
N ILE A 108 -6.31 -12.47 37.88
CA ILE A 108 -5.81 -13.50 36.96
C ILE A 108 -5.11 -14.62 37.75
N LEU A 109 -4.19 -14.28 38.66
CA LEU A 109 -3.52 -15.26 39.52
C LEU A 109 -4.52 -16.06 40.37
N LYS A 110 -5.53 -15.37 40.91
CA LYS A 110 -6.60 -16.01 41.68
C LYS A 110 -7.41 -16.97 40.81
N ASP A 111 -7.73 -16.60 39.58
CA ASP A 111 -8.45 -17.47 38.64
C ASP A 111 -7.69 -18.77 38.34
N PHE A 112 -6.38 -18.70 38.16
CA PHE A 112 -5.55 -19.90 38.03
C PHE A 112 -5.60 -20.77 39.29
N SER A 113 -5.47 -20.18 40.48
CA SER A 113 -5.53 -20.92 41.75
C SER A 113 -6.90 -21.56 42.02
N GLU A 114 -7.98 -20.93 41.55
CA GLU A 114 -9.36 -21.41 41.71
C GLU A 114 -9.81 -22.31 40.55
N ASN A 115 -8.92 -22.63 39.61
CA ASN A 115 -9.23 -23.38 38.37
C ASN A 115 -10.39 -22.75 37.56
N LYS A 116 -10.53 -21.43 37.59
CA LYS A 116 -11.47 -20.65 36.78
C LYS A 116 -10.81 -20.30 35.46
N LEU A 117 -10.78 -21.27 34.56
CA LEU A 117 -10.08 -21.18 33.28
C LEU A 117 -11.06 -21.20 32.11
N CYS A 118 -10.61 -20.67 30.97
CA CYS A 118 -11.21 -20.87 29.66
C CYS A 118 -10.21 -21.60 28.77
N GLU A 119 -10.70 -22.46 27.90
CA GLU A 119 -9.88 -23.17 26.92
C GLU A 119 -10.22 -22.69 25.50
N LEU A 120 -9.22 -22.17 24.79
CA LEU A 120 -9.38 -21.64 23.44
C LEU A 120 -8.27 -22.20 22.56
N ASN A 121 -8.64 -23.00 21.55
CA ASN A 121 -7.69 -23.59 20.59
C ASN A 121 -6.51 -24.33 21.26
N GLY A 122 -6.77 -25.04 22.36
CA GLY A 122 -5.75 -25.77 23.14
C GLY A 122 -4.95 -24.91 24.13
N TRP A 123 -5.27 -23.62 24.27
CA TRP A 123 -4.68 -22.73 25.26
C TRP A 123 -5.57 -22.64 26.50
N LYS A 124 -4.97 -22.71 27.69
CA LYS A 124 -5.65 -22.41 28.95
C LYS A 124 -5.32 -21.01 29.41
N LEU A 125 -6.34 -20.15 29.46
CA LEU A 125 -6.23 -18.78 29.96
C LEU A 125 -7.08 -18.65 31.22
N SER A 126 -6.81 -17.65 32.05
CA SER A 126 -7.72 -17.31 33.14
C SER A 126 -9.06 -16.83 32.58
N LEU A 127 -10.14 -17.10 33.31
CA LEU A 127 -11.46 -16.60 32.93
C LEU A 127 -11.47 -15.07 32.82
N MET A 128 -10.72 -14.37 33.68
CA MET A 128 -10.58 -12.92 33.62
C MET A 128 -9.96 -12.43 32.30
N GLU A 129 -8.88 -13.06 31.82
CA GLU A 129 -8.26 -12.72 30.53
C GLU A 129 -9.24 -12.87 29.37
N CYS A 130 -9.95 -13.99 29.33
CA CYS A 130 -10.98 -14.24 28.33
C CYS A 130 -12.12 -13.21 28.38
N GLN A 131 -12.59 -12.85 29.58
CA GLN A 131 -13.66 -11.87 29.76
C GLN A 131 -13.22 -10.46 29.34
N LEU A 132 -11.99 -10.04 29.64
CA LEU A 132 -11.46 -8.75 29.21
C LEU A 132 -11.26 -8.69 27.70
N ALA A 133 -10.68 -9.73 27.10
CA ALA A 133 -10.52 -9.82 25.65
C ALA A 133 -11.89 -9.82 24.94
N GLY A 134 -12.85 -10.58 25.45
CA GLY A 134 -14.23 -10.61 24.96
C GLY A 134 -14.94 -9.27 25.11
N LEU A 135 -14.79 -8.61 26.27
CA LEU A 135 -15.37 -7.29 26.52
C LEU A 135 -14.84 -6.25 25.53
N ARG A 136 -13.52 -6.23 25.32
CA ARG A 136 -12.88 -5.35 24.34
C ARG A 136 -13.40 -5.61 22.93
N HIS A 137 -13.46 -6.87 22.51
CA HIS A 137 -13.97 -7.26 21.20
C HIS A 137 -15.41 -6.78 20.99
N LEU A 138 -16.30 -7.06 21.95
CA LEU A 138 -17.70 -6.63 21.90
C LEU A 138 -17.86 -5.10 21.90
N ALA A 139 -17.01 -4.38 22.63
CA ALA A 139 -17.03 -2.91 22.66
C ALA A 139 -16.55 -2.29 21.34
N ILE A 140 -15.59 -2.94 20.66
CA ILE A 140 -15.19 -2.56 19.30
C ILE A 140 -16.34 -2.80 18.33
N GLU A 141 -16.99 -3.96 18.38
CA GLU A 141 -18.09 -4.29 17.46
C GLU A 141 -19.34 -3.43 17.69
N ALA A 142 -19.59 -2.97 18.92
CA ALA A 142 -20.74 -2.12 19.23
C ALA A 142 -20.67 -0.73 18.59
N ASN A 143 -19.49 -0.27 18.14
CA ASN A 143 -19.31 1.04 17.53
C ASN A 143 -19.03 0.91 16.01
N PRO A 144 -19.91 1.46 15.14
CA PRO A 144 -19.74 1.39 13.68
C PRO A 144 -18.41 1.96 13.16
N GLU A 145 -17.87 3.00 13.79
CA GLU A 145 -16.58 3.58 13.36
C GLU A 145 -15.41 2.65 13.73
N ASN A 146 -15.45 2.02 14.90
CA ASN A 146 -14.46 1.03 15.30
C ASN A 146 -14.50 -0.20 14.36
N LEU A 147 -15.68 -0.62 13.90
CA LEU A 147 -15.80 -1.71 12.94
C LEU A 147 -15.10 -1.40 11.61
N LYS A 148 -15.18 -0.16 11.12
CA LYS A 148 -14.43 0.27 9.92
C LYS A 148 -12.93 0.16 10.14
N ILE A 149 -12.44 0.66 11.28
CA ILE A 149 -11.03 0.62 11.65
C ILE A 149 -10.53 -0.83 11.80
N SER A 150 -11.29 -1.68 12.51
CA SER A 150 -10.96 -3.10 12.69
C SER A 150 -10.90 -3.84 11.35
N THR A 151 -11.89 -3.61 10.48
CA THR A 151 -11.90 -4.22 9.14
C THR A 151 -10.72 -3.77 8.29
N ALA A 152 -10.35 -2.49 8.36
CA ALA A 152 -9.18 -1.96 7.65
C ALA A 152 -7.87 -2.56 8.18
N THR A 153 -7.74 -2.66 9.51
CA THR A 153 -6.56 -3.22 10.18
C THR A 153 -6.40 -4.71 9.87
N GLU A 154 -7.49 -5.49 9.91
CA GLU A 154 -7.46 -6.91 9.52
C GLU A 154 -7.04 -7.10 8.07
N LYS A 155 -7.55 -6.26 7.15
CA LYS A 155 -7.14 -6.28 5.75
C LYS A 155 -5.65 -5.97 5.57
N MET A 156 -5.14 -4.94 6.26
CA MET A 156 -3.73 -4.57 6.21
C MET A 156 -2.84 -5.71 6.73
N SER A 157 -3.19 -6.26 7.89
CA SER A 157 -2.48 -7.39 8.50
C SER A 157 -2.48 -8.63 7.60
N LEU A 158 -3.59 -8.89 6.90
CA LEU A 158 -3.64 -9.95 5.90
C LEU A 158 -2.64 -9.70 4.77
N ILE A 159 -2.60 -8.48 4.22
CA ILE A 159 -1.69 -8.10 3.12
C ILE A 159 -0.23 -8.29 3.53
N ASP A 160 0.14 -7.86 4.75
CA ASP A 160 1.51 -7.99 5.27
C ASP A 160 1.95 -9.44 5.47
N GLN A 161 1.00 -10.36 5.66
CA GLN A 161 1.25 -11.78 5.86
C GLN A 161 1.21 -12.59 4.55
N LEU A 162 0.93 -11.96 3.41
CA LEU A 162 0.89 -12.66 2.14
C LEU A 162 2.29 -13.07 1.69
N THR A 163 2.41 -14.32 1.26
CA THR A 163 3.63 -14.87 0.68
C THR A 163 3.44 -15.12 -0.82
N PRO A 164 4.46 -14.89 -1.67
CA PRO A 164 4.37 -15.20 -3.09
C PRO A 164 4.11 -16.70 -3.32
N GLY A 165 3.23 -17.04 -4.27
CA GLY A 165 2.98 -18.42 -4.64
C GLY A 165 1.95 -18.58 -5.77
N ILE A 166 1.63 -19.83 -6.12
CA ILE A 166 0.64 -20.16 -7.14
C ILE A 166 -0.63 -20.68 -6.45
N ILE A 167 -1.76 -20.07 -6.78
CA ILE A 167 -3.10 -20.43 -6.31
C ILE A 167 -3.80 -21.23 -7.41
N ALA A 168 -3.85 -20.70 -8.64
CA ALA A 168 -4.51 -21.33 -9.78
C ALA A 168 -3.90 -20.87 -11.12
N PRO A 169 -3.83 -21.74 -12.15
CA PRO A 169 -3.42 -21.34 -13.49
C PRO A 169 -4.33 -20.25 -14.07
N LEU A 170 -3.72 -19.17 -14.56
CA LEU A 170 -4.41 -18.07 -15.23
C LEU A 170 -4.46 -18.33 -16.73
N ASN A 171 -5.66 -18.31 -17.30
CA ASN A 171 -5.86 -18.44 -18.74
C ASN A 171 -5.89 -17.07 -19.43
N LYS A 172 -6.77 -16.18 -18.99
CA LYS A 172 -6.99 -14.85 -19.58
C LYS A 172 -7.54 -13.89 -18.55
N TRP A 173 -7.36 -12.58 -18.74
CA TRP A 173 -8.03 -11.56 -17.93
C TRP A 173 -8.13 -10.25 -18.70
N GLY A 174 -9.03 -9.37 -18.26
CA GLY A 174 -9.11 -8.04 -18.80
C GLY A 174 -10.16 -7.14 -18.13
N PRO A 175 -10.14 -5.85 -18.46
CA PRO A 175 -9.17 -5.18 -19.33
C PRO A 175 -7.81 -4.95 -18.64
N GLN A 176 -6.75 -4.86 -19.43
CA GLN A 176 -5.38 -4.66 -18.95
C GLN A 176 -4.91 -3.19 -19.07
N SER A 177 -5.68 -2.34 -19.76
CA SER A 177 -5.37 -0.92 -19.84
C SER A 177 -6.61 -0.07 -20.09
N THR A 178 -6.58 1.17 -19.65
CA THR A 178 -7.53 2.23 -20.02
C THR A 178 -6.81 3.58 -20.15
N THR A 179 -7.54 4.64 -20.44
CA THR A 179 -7.06 6.02 -20.41
C THR A 179 -7.50 6.68 -19.11
N GLU A 180 -6.72 7.63 -18.63
CA GLU A 180 -7.02 8.48 -17.49
C GLU A 180 -8.45 9.02 -17.55
N GLY A 181 -9.17 8.92 -16.44
CA GLY A 181 -10.57 9.32 -16.30
C GLY A 181 -11.58 8.43 -17.03
N LYS A 182 -11.15 7.46 -17.85
CA LYS A 182 -12.06 6.57 -18.59
C LYS A 182 -12.32 5.28 -17.83
N LYS A 183 -13.56 5.09 -17.41
CA LYS A 183 -14.08 3.82 -16.93
C LYS A 183 -14.08 2.78 -18.03
N PHE A 184 -14.05 1.51 -17.64
CA PHE A 184 -14.10 0.36 -18.55
C PHE A 184 -15.11 -0.66 -18.05
N ASN A 185 -15.79 -1.37 -18.97
CA ASN A 185 -16.87 -2.32 -18.65
C ASN A 185 -17.80 -1.77 -17.57
N GLU A 186 -18.27 -0.53 -17.73
CA GLU A 186 -19.07 0.16 -16.71
C GLU A 186 -20.34 -0.65 -16.41
N GLN A 187 -20.54 -0.96 -15.14
CA GLN A 187 -21.70 -1.69 -14.66
C GLN A 187 -22.85 -0.72 -14.31
N ARG A 188 -24.05 -1.26 -14.04
CA ARG A 188 -25.24 -0.43 -13.78
C ARG A 188 -25.12 0.49 -12.56
N ASP A 189 -24.28 0.14 -11.60
CA ASP A 189 -23.92 0.90 -10.40
C ASP A 189 -22.69 1.80 -10.61
N GLY A 190 -22.21 1.94 -11.85
CA GLY A 190 -21.17 2.89 -12.24
C GLY A 190 -19.73 2.46 -11.93
N HIS A 191 -19.50 1.21 -11.51
CA HIS A 191 -18.15 0.69 -11.25
C HIS A 191 -17.52 0.10 -12.53
N SER A 192 -16.19 0.03 -12.56
CA SER A 192 -15.43 -0.51 -13.69
C SER A 192 -15.16 -1.99 -13.50
N GLY A 193 -15.74 -2.83 -14.37
CA GLY A 193 -15.69 -4.29 -14.25
C GLY A 193 -14.42 -4.93 -14.84
N MET A 194 -13.87 -5.90 -14.11
CA MET A 194 -12.75 -6.75 -14.54
C MET A 194 -13.15 -8.22 -14.47
N TRP A 195 -12.65 -9.01 -15.42
CA TRP A 195 -12.86 -10.44 -15.46
C TRP A 195 -11.52 -11.18 -15.54
N PHE A 196 -11.46 -12.34 -14.91
CA PHE A 196 -10.29 -13.19 -14.82
C PHE A 196 -10.73 -14.64 -15.02
N GLN A 197 -10.07 -15.36 -15.90
CA GLN A 197 -10.36 -16.76 -16.18
C GLN A 197 -9.24 -17.61 -15.58
N PHE A 198 -9.57 -18.37 -14.55
CA PHE A 198 -8.64 -19.27 -13.85
C PHE A 198 -9.17 -20.71 -13.92
N ASP A 199 -8.25 -21.68 -13.97
CA ASP A 199 -8.60 -23.08 -13.83
C ASP A 199 -8.51 -23.52 -12.37
N GLY A 200 -9.67 -23.68 -11.72
CA GLY A 200 -9.73 -24.19 -10.34
C GLY A 200 -9.37 -23.17 -9.26
N ALA A 201 -9.59 -21.87 -9.49
CA ALA A 201 -9.46 -20.88 -8.43
C ALA A 201 -10.48 -21.15 -7.30
N PRO A 202 -10.06 -21.11 -6.02
CA PRO A 202 -10.96 -21.42 -4.92
C PRO A 202 -12.04 -20.34 -4.76
N SER A 203 -13.22 -20.73 -4.26
CA SER A 203 -14.38 -19.83 -4.11
C SER A 203 -14.14 -18.66 -3.15
N HIS A 204 -13.16 -18.77 -2.25
CA HIS A 204 -12.75 -17.72 -1.33
C HIS A 204 -11.65 -16.80 -1.87
N ALA A 205 -11.14 -17.03 -3.08
CA ALA A 205 -10.10 -16.20 -3.66
C ALA A 205 -10.57 -14.76 -3.89
N LYS A 206 -9.65 -13.81 -3.77
CA LYS A 206 -9.88 -12.38 -3.94
C LYS A 206 -8.90 -11.79 -4.96
N ILE A 207 -9.35 -10.78 -5.69
CA ILE A 207 -8.47 -9.95 -6.51
C ILE A 207 -7.93 -8.82 -5.63
N MET A 208 -6.64 -8.53 -5.79
CA MET A 208 -5.97 -7.39 -5.19
C MET A 208 -5.45 -6.48 -6.29
N ILE A 209 -5.67 -5.18 -6.16
CA ILE A 209 -5.11 -4.16 -7.06
C ILE A 209 -4.44 -3.09 -6.21
N ASP A 210 -3.19 -2.76 -6.51
CA ASP A 210 -2.43 -1.72 -5.81
C ASP A 210 -2.46 -1.90 -4.28
N GLY A 211 -2.25 -3.15 -3.83
CA GLY A 211 -2.28 -3.51 -2.41
C GLY A 211 -3.67 -3.53 -1.77
N GLN A 212 -4.77 -3.27 -2.48
CA GLN A 212 -6.11 -3.28 -1.90
C GLN A 212 -6.94 -4.48 -2.39
N LEU A 213 -7.51 -5.23 -1.44
CA LEU A 213 -8.39 -6.37 -1.73
C LEU A 213 -9.77 -5.90 -2.19
N LEU A 214 -10.19 -6.40 -3.34
CA LEU A 214 -11.44 -6.06 -3.99
C LEU A 214 -12.57 -7.05 -3.68
N LYS A 215 -13.80 -6.58 -3.92
CA LYS A 215 -14.95 -7.48 -3.98
C LYS A 215 -14.79 -8.37 -5.21
N THR A 216 -14.76 -9.68 -4.99
CA THR A 216 -14.61 -10.69 -6.04
C THR A 216 -15.75 -11.69 -5.95
N ALA A 217 -16.41 -11.92 -7.08
CA ALA A 217 -17.35 -13.02 -7.26
C ALA A 217 -16.65 -14.14 -8.03
N VAL A 218 -16.79 -15.37 -7.54
CA VAL A 218 -16.16 -16.55 -8.14
C VAL A 218 -17.25 -17.42 -8.76
N ASN A 219 -17.15 -17.66 -10.05
CA ASN A 219 -17.88 -18.70 -10.78
C ASN A 219 -16.85 -19.77 -11.24
N GLU A 220 -17.29 -20.99 -11.55
CA GLU A 220 -16.46 -22.20 -11.77
C GLU A 220 -15.19 -21.97 -12.61
N LYS A 221 -15.23 -21.06 -13.60
CA LYS A 221 -14.09 -20.73 -14.47
C LYS A 221 -13.76 -19.25 -14.54
N VAL A 222 -14.59 -18.38 -13.99
CA VAL A 222 -14.47 -16.92 -14.16
C VAL A 222 -14.65 -16.23 -12.82
N LEU A 223 -13.64 -15.44 -12.47
CA LEU A 223 -13.67 -14.50 -11.36
C LEU A 223 -14.01 -13.13 -11.93
N THR A 224 -14.98 -12.46 -11.34
CA THR A 224 -15.29 -11.07 -11.66
C THR A 224 -15.00 -10.19 -10.45
N SER A 225 -14.38 -9.04 -10.71
CA SER A 225 -14.08 -8.03 -9.72
C SER A 225 -14.23 -6.65 -10.35
N GLY A 226 -13.98 -5.59 -9.60
CA GLY A 226 -14.12 -4.25 -10.14
C GLY A 226 -13.49 -3.19 -9.27
N LEU A 227 -13.29 -2.01 -9.86
CA LEU A 227 -12.87 -0.81 -9.17
C LEU A 227 -14.12 -0.06 -8.69
N PHE A 228 -14.23 0.21 -7.39
CA PHE A 228 -15.41 0.83 -6.77
C PHE A 228 -15.04 2.15 -6.08
N GLY A 229 -15.97 3.11 -6.08
CA GLY A 229 -15.90 4.34 -5.28
C GLY A 229 -14.56 5.09 -5.40
N GLU A 230 -14.03 5.54 -4.26
CA GLU A 230 -12.78 6.31 -4.19
C GLU A 230 -11.58 5.61 -4.81
N MET A 231 -11.52 4.27 -4.74
CA MET A 231 -10.44 3.51 -5.36
C MET A 231 -10.49 3.60 -6.88
N GLN A 232 -11.69 3.54 -7.47
CA GLN A 232 -11.87 3.75 -8.89
C GLN A 232 -11.41 5.15 -9.27
N ASP A 233 -11.85 6.16 -8.54
CA ASP A 233 -11.53 7.55 -8.85
C ASP A 233 -10.02 7.79 -8.74
N ARG A 234 -9.37 7.29 -7.67
CA ARG A 234 -7.92 7.37 -7.47
C ARG A 234 -7.12 6.71 -8.61
N ILE A 235 -7.43 5.45 -8.91
CA ILE A 235 -6.70 4.67 -9.93
C ILE A 235 -6.92 5.27 -11.32
N LEU A 236 -8.17 5.60 -11.68
CA LEU A 236 -8.46 6.15 -13.00
C LEU A 236 -7.93 7.58 -13.17
N ALA A 237 -7.79 8.37 -12.12
CA ALA A 237 -7.26 9.73 -12.21
C ALA A 237 -5.74 9.80 -12.37
N THR A 238 -5.01 8.75 -12.01
CA THR A 238 -3.54 8.79 -11.95
C THR A 238 -2.94 7.86 -13.01
N PRO A 239 -2.31 8.40 -14.07
CA PRO A 239 -1.59 7.59 -15.04
C PRO A 239 -0.48 6.76 -14.37
N GLY A 240 -0.33 5.51 -14.77
CA GLY A 240 0.62 4.60 -14.14
C GLY A 240 0.33 3.14 -14.40
N SER A 241 1.14 2.27 -13.78
CA SER A 241 0.95 0.83 -13.78
C SER A 241 0.59 0.35 -12.38
N TYR A 242 -0.49 -0.41 -12.26
CA TYR A 242 -1.02 -0.88 -10.98
C TYR A 242 -0.95 -2.40 -10.94
N GLU A 243 -0.27 -2.95 -9.93
CA GLU A 243 -0.16 -4.40 -9.76
C GLU A 243 -1.55 -5.03 -9.57
N VAL A 244 -1.80 -6.12 -10.27
CA VAL A 244 -2.99 -6.97 -10.12
C VAL A 244 -2.55 -8.36 -9.67
N ALA A 245 -3.19 -8.90 -8.63
CA ALA A 245 -2.86 -10.21 -8.07
C ALA A 245 -4.12 -10.99 -7.63
N LEU A 246 -4.02 -12.33 -7.67
CA LEU A 246 -4.96 -13.24 -7.02
C LEU A 246 -4.45 -13.52 -5.60
N VAL A 247 -5.34 -13.48 -4.62
CA VAL A 247 -5.03 -13.70 -3.22
C VAL A 247 -5.90 -14.82 -2.66
N ASP A 248 -5.26 -15.79 -2.01
CA ASP A 248 -5.92 -16.79 -1.18
C ASP A 248 -5.78 -16.35 0.28
N PRO A 249 -6.83 -15.74 0.89
CA PRO A 249 -6.76 -15.23 2.26
C PRO A 249 -6.59 -16.33 3.32
N ILE A 250 -6.96 -17.58 3.01
CA ILE A 250 -6.86 -18.71 3.95
C ILE A 250 -5.42 -19.22 3.98
N ARG A 251 -4.84 -19.45 2.80
CA ARG A 251 -3.46 -19.93 2.65
C ARG A 251 -2.43 -18.82 2.77
N LYS A 252 -2.86 -17.55 2.77
CA LYS A 252 -2.02 -16.35 2.77
C LYS A 252 -1.03 -16.34 1.60
N ILE A 253 -1.52 -16.70 0.42
CA ILE A 253 -0.74 -16.72 -0.81
C ILE A 253 -1.17 -15.55 -1.70
N LYS A 254 -0.20 -14.87 -2.29
CA LYS A 254 -0.37 -13.88 -3.35
C LYS A 254 0.23 -14.42 -4.65
N GLN A 255 -0.59 -14.54 -5.68
CA GLN A 255 -0.17 -14.87 -7.04
C GLN A 255 -0.25 -13.61 -7.91
N PRO A 256 0.88 -13.03 -8.34
CA PRO A 256 0.88 -11.95 -9.32
C PRO A 256 0.20 -12.38 -10.63
N ILE A 257 -0.69 -11.52 -11.16
CA ILE A 257 -1.42 -11.74 -12.42
C ILE A 257 -0.80 -10.92 -13.55
N GLY A 258 -0.49 -9.65 -13.27
CA GLY A 258 0.00 -8.68 -14.25
C GLY A 258 -0.25 -7.26 -13.75
N GLU A 259 -0.33 -6.31 -14.67
CA GLU A 259 -0.51 -4.88 -14.35
C GLU A 259 -1.68 -4.28 -15.12
N LEU A 260 -2.48 -3.45 -14.44
CA LEU A 260 -3.47 -2.57 -15.06
C LEU A 260 -2.80 -1.24 -15.41
N VAL A 261 -2.76 -0.90 -16.70
CA VAL A 261 -2.10 0.33 -17.17
C VAL A 261 -3.11 1.45 -17.40
N ILE A 262 -2.96 2.56 -16.68
CA ILE A 262 -3.72 3.79 -16.91
C ILE A 262 -2.84 4.73 -17.75
N LYS A 263 -3.22 4.90 -19.02
CA LYS A 263 -2.51 5.79 -19.94
C LYS A 263 -2.94 7.22 -19.69
N ALA A 264 -2.00 8.16 -19.67
CA ALA A 264 -2.32 9.59 -19.61
C ALA A 264 -3.29 9.97 -20.74
N ASP A 265 -4.26 10.83 -20.45
CA ASP A 265 -5.16 11.32 -21.48
C ASP A 265 -4.36 12.22 -22.44
N PRO A 266 -4.24 11.85 -23.73
CA PRO A 266 -3.50 12.66 -24.70
C PRO A 266 -4.09 14.07 -24.85
N SER A 267 -5.38 14.28 -24.52
CA SER A 267 -6.02 15.60 -24.52
C SER A 267 -5.68 16.46 -23.30
N LYS A 268 -5.21 15.85 -22.20
CA LYS A 268 -4.72 16.52 -21.00
C LYS A 268 -3.19 16.63 -20.95
N ARG A 269 -2.47 16.15 -21.96
CA ARG A 269 -1.05 16.52 -22.11
C ARG A 269 -0.99 18.03 -22.04
N GLU A 270 -0.37 18.57 -20.99
CA GLU A 270 0.07 19.96 -21.02
C GLU A 270 0.81 20.10 -22.35
N THR A 271 0.32 21.00 -23.19
CA THR A 271 0.87 21.28 -24.52
C THR A 271 2.19 22.00 -24.34
N GLY A 272 3.16 21.34 -23.73
CA GLY A 272 4.35 21.94 -23.16
C GLY A 272 5.50 20.96 -23.15
N PHE A 273 6.70 21.53 -23.16
CA PHE A 273 7.93 20.80 -22.98
C PHE A 273 8.15 20.63 -21.48
N CYS A 274 8.52 19.44 -21.04
CA CYS A 274 9.08 19.29 -19.70
C CYS A 274 10.44 19.98 -19.68
N GLU A 275 10.86 20.41 -18.49
CA GLU A 275 12.18 20.99 -18.30
C GLU A 275 13.27 20.02 -18.79
N VAL A 276 14.25 20.53 -19.52
CA VAL A 276 15.43 19.75 -19.91
C VAL A 276 16.45 19.84 -18.78
N THR A 277 16.65 18.72 -18.08
CA THR A 277 17.51 18.69 -16.88
C THR A 277 19.00 18.59 -17.23
N LYS A 278 19.35 17.91 -18.33
CA LYS A 278 20.72 17.72 -18.81
C LYS A 278 20.75 17.58 -20.32
N TRP A 279 21.81 18.07 -20.96
CA TRP A 279 22.00 17.90 -22.41
C TRP A 279 23.47 18.12 -22.81
N GLY A 280 23.86 17.57 -23.96
CA GLY A 280 25.20 17.79 -24.51
C GLY A 280 25.41 17.13 -25.87
N PRO A 281 26.51 17.46 -26.57
CA PRO A 281 27.58 18.38 -26.17
C PRO A 281 27.19 19.86 -26.29
N GLN A 282 27.79 20.72 -25.46
CA GLN A 282 27.50 22.17 -25.42
C GLN A 282 28.56 23.01 -26.13
N ARG A 283 29.69 22.42 -26.51
CA ARG A 283 30.80 23.08 -27.20
C ARG A 283 31.38 22.20 -28.29
N THR A 284 31.86 22.81 -29.37
CA THR A 284 32.64 22.18 -30.44
C THR A 284 33.51 23.21 -31.14
N VAL A 285 34.40 22.77 -32.04
CA VAL A 285 35.22 23.65 -32.88
C VAL A 285 34.58 23.77 -34.26
N ALA A 286 34.72 24.93 -34.90
CA ALA A 286 34.20 25.17 -36.25
C ALA A 286 34.62 24.06 -37.24
N GLY A 287 33.63 23.52 -37.95
CA GLY A 287 33.82 22.43 -38.92
C GLY A 287 34.19 21.08 -38.30
N THR A 288 34.10 20.92 -36.97
CA THR A 288 34.40 19.66 -36.26
C THR A 288 33.20 19.21 -35.44
N ALA A 289 32.90 17.91 -35.44
CA ALA A 289 31.87 17.29 -34.61
C ALA A 289 32.45 16.74 -33.30
N THR A 290 32.03 17.29 -32.16
CA THR A 290 32.31 16.69 -30.85
C THR A 290 31.32 15.56 -30.60
N ASN A 291 31.78 14.31 -30.47
CA ASN A 291 30.94 13.09 -30.55
C ASN A 291 30.42 12.81 -31.98
N PRO A 292 31.34 12.55 -32.94
CA PRO A 292 30.98 12.31 -34.33
C PRO A 292 30.16 11.02 -34.47
N GLN A 293 29.11 11.10 -35.28
CA GLN A 293 28.34 9.94 -35.73
C GLN A 293 28.99 9.32 -36.98
N PRO A 294 28.60 8.10 -37.41
CA PRO A 294 29.21 7.45 -38.58
C PRO A 294 29.14 8.25 -39.89
N ASP A 295 28.18 9.18 -40.00
CA ASP A 295 28.01 10.08 -41.14
C ASP A 295 28.78 11.41 -41.02
N GLY A 296 29.57 11.58 -39.95
CA GLY A 296 30.33 12.79 -39.66
C GLY A 296 29.53 13.91 -38.98
N SER A 297 28.23 13.72 -38.75
CA SER A 297 27.42 14.67 -37.98
C SER A 297 27.78 14.66 -36.48
N MET A 298 27.39 15.70 -35.76
CA MET A 298 27.58 15.78 -34.31
C MET A 298 26.35 15.23 -33.57
N GLY A 299 26.53 14.19 -32.77
CA GLY A 299 25.44 13.62 -31.97
C GLY A 299 25.12 14.47 -30.75
N ILE A 300 23.84 14.80 -30.54
CA ILE A 300 23.35 15.56 -29.39
C ILE A 300 22.29 14.78 -28.62
N TRP A 301 22.27 14.91 -27.30
CA TRP A 301 21.33 14.25 -26.41
C TRP A 301 20.77 15.22 -25.37
N ALA A 302 19.55 14.97 -24.91
CA ALA A 302 18.91 15.73 -23.85
C ALA A 302 18.01 14.84 -22.98
N HIS A 303 17.97 15.13 -21.68
CA HIS A 303 17.12 14.45 -20.69
C HIS A 303 15.87 15.28 -20.41
N THR A 304 14.70 14.67 -20.57
CA THR A 304 13.41 15.30 -20.29
C THR A 304 12.35 14.23 -20.05
N ASP A 305 11.42 14.49 -19.13
CA ASP A 305 10.37 13.55 -18.75
C ASP A 305 9.19 13.55 -19.73
N CYS A 306 9.07 14.60 -20.55
CA CYS A 306 8.07 14.67 -21.60
C CYS A 306 8.55 15.43 -22.84
N LEU A 307 8.23 14.86 -24.00
CA LEU A 307 8.53 15.41 -25.32
C LEU A 307 7.30 15.24 -26.22
N PRO A 308 6.80 16.30 -26.87
CA PRO A 308 5.71 16.18 -27.85
C PRO A 308 6.07 15.22 -29.00
N GLU A 309 5.08 14.47 -29.51
CA GLU A 309 5.30 13.45 -30.56
C GLU A 309 5.87 14.02 -31.87
N LYS A 310 5.56 15.29 -32.18
CA LYS A 310 6.07 16.01 -33.35
C LYS A 310 7.10 17.08 -32.98
N ALA A 311 7.85 16.84 -31.91
CA ALA A 311 8.94 17.72 -31.52
C ALA A 311 10.11 17.61 -32.52
N GLN A 312 10.69 18.75 -32.86
CA GLN A 312 11.91 18.90 -33.65
C GLN A 312 12.93 19.69 -32.85
N LEU A 313 14.21 19.49 -33.15
CA LEU A 313 15.29 20.31 -32.62
C LEU A 313 15.59 21.41 -33.62
N LEU A 314 15.69 22.65 -33.15
CA LEU A 314 16.17 23.78 -33.93
C LEU A 314 17.57 24.15 -33.46
N LEU A 315 18.50 24.25 -34.40
CA LEU A 315 19.76 24.96 -34.21
C LEU A 315 19.71 26.22 -35.08
N VAL A 316 19.56 27.38 -34.46
CA VAL A 316 19.16 28.61 -35.17
C VAL A 316 17.79 28.41 -35.84
N ASP A 317 17.74 28.24 -37.17
CA ASP A 317 16.50 28.08 -37.95
C ASP A 317 16.38 26.69 -38.61
N ASP A 318 17.43 25.89 -38.56
CA ASP A 318 17.46 24.55 -39.17
C ASP A 318 16.74 23.53 -38.29
N ARG A 319 15.82 22.78 -38.92
CA ARG A 319 15.03 21.73 -38.28
C ARG A 319 15.76 20.40 -38.36
N LEU A 320 15.99 19.81 -37.22
CA LEU A 320 16.65 18.52 -37.06
C LEU A 320 15.67 17.52 -36.46
N GLU A 321 15.69 16.29 -36.98
CA GLU A 321 14.84 15.21 -36.49
C GLU A 321 15.27 14.79 -35.08
N LEU A 322 14.26 14.46 -34.26
CA LEU A 322 14.48 13.90 -32.94
C LEU A 322 14.20 12.40 -32.94
N SER A 323 15.05 11.66 -32.25
CA SER A 323 14.90 10.24 -31.96
C SER A 323 14.61 10.06 -30.46
N PRO A 324 13.35 9.77 -30.07
CA PRO A 324 12.98 9.58 -28.67
C PRO A 324 13.74 8.42 -28.01
N ARG A 325 14.03 8.55 -26.73
CA ARG A 325 14.68 7.55 -25.86
C ARG A 325 14.00 7.53 -24.50
N LYS A 326 14.22 6.47 -23.71
CA LYS A 326 13.65 6.36 -22.36
C LYS A 326 14.02 7.53 -21.43
N PHE A 327 15.17 8.17 -21.65
CA PHE A 327 15.65 9.29 -20.84
C PHE A 327 15.28 10.67 -21.40
N GLY A 328 14.73 10.75 -22.62
CA GLY A 328 14.54 12.01 -23.36
C GLY A 328 14.69 11.81 -24.86
N PHE A 329 15.68 12.44 -25.49
CA PHE A 329 15.90 12.29 -26.94
C PHE A 329 17.37 12.42 -27.36
N VAL A 330 17.62 12.00 -28.60
CA VAL A 330 18.87 12.25 -29.33
C VAL A 330 18.58 12.87 -30.70
N SER A 331 19.55 13.58 -31.26
CA SER A 331 19.51 14.15 -32.61
C SER A 331 20.91 14.22 -33.20
N SER A 332 21.02 14.59 -34.46
CA SER A 332 22.26 14.75 -35.21
C SER A 332 22.32 16.14 -35.82
N ILE A 333 23.40 16.88 -35.56
CA ILE A 333 23.66 18.20 -36.15
C ILE A 333 24.63 18.02 -37.34
N PRO A 334 24.20 18.28 -38.59
CA PRO A 334 25.07 18.21 -39.75
C PRO A 334 26.28 19.15 -39.63
N LEU A 335 27.44 18.70 -40.14
CA LEU A 335 28.70 19.45 -40.03
C LEU A 335 28.63 20.85 -40.64
N ALA A 336 27.86 21.01 -41.73
CA ALA A 336 27.62 22.30 -42.39
C ALA A 336 27.06 23.36 -41.43
N LEU A 337 26.27 22.96 -40.42
CA LEU A 337 25.71 23.88 -39.42
C LEU A 337 26.72 24.28 -38.33
N LEU A 338 27.88 23.61 -38.29
CA LEU A 338 28.97 23.82 -37.35
C LEU A 338 30.14 24.61 -37.96
N GLU A 339 30.07 25.03 -39.23
CA GLU A 339 31.19 25.71 -39.90
C GLU A 339 31.43 27.15 -39.43
N THR A 340 30.39 27.81 -38.92
CA THR A 340 30.47 29.21 -38.48
C THR A 340 30.64 29.29 -36.96
N PRO A 341 31.74 29.87 -36.45
CA PRO A 341 31.91 30.15 -35.03
C PRO A 341 30.77 30.98 -34.45
N GLY A 342 30.50 30.78 -33.17
CA GLY A 342 29.52 31.54 -32.42
C GLY A 342 28.66 30.69 -31.49
N LYS A 343 27.84 31.40 -30.70
CA LYS A 343 26.93 30.80 -29.73
C LYS A 343 25.55 30.64 -30.37
N LYS A 344 25.21 29.41 -30.79
CA LYS A 344 23.95 29.10 -31.47
C LYS A 344 22.90 28.58 -30.48
N PRO A 345 21.67 29.15 -30.45
CA PRO A 345 20.62 28.66 -29.58
C PRO A 345 20.16 27.28 -30.03
N LEU A 346 19.89 26.41 -29.05
CA LEU A 346 19.33 25.10 -29.23
C LEU A 346 17.91 25.07 -28.64
N ILE A 347 16.92 24.79 -29.47
CA ILE A 347 15.50 24.97 -29.12
C ILE A 347 14.73 23.70 -29.47
N ILE A 348 13.87 23.22 -28.59
CA ILE A 348 12.84 22.23 -28.94
C ILE A 348 11.63 22.98 -29.50
N TYR A 349 11.14 22.55 -30.65
CA TYR A 349 9.99 23.11 -31.32
C TYR A 349 8.93 22.04 -31.52
N ASP A 350 7.69 22.32 -31.11
CA ASP A 350 6.55 21.43 -31.33
C ASP A 350 5.79 21.94 -32.55
N GLU A 351 5.75 21.10 -33.59
CA GLU A 351 5.10 21.47 -34.84
C GLU A 351 3.58 21.67 -34.65
N VAL A 352 2.95 20.98 -33.70
CA VAL A 352 1.50 21.05 -33.49
C VAL A 352 1.12 22.34 -32.76
N SER A 353 1.70 22.59 -31.59
CA SER A 353 1.38 23.79 -30.80
C SER A 353 2.11 25.06 -31.25
N LYS A 354 3.10 24.93 -32.15
CA LYS A 354 4.02 26.00 -32.57
C LYS A 354 4.86 26.60 -31.43
N LYS A 355 4.86 25.98 -30.25
CA LYS A 355 5.64 26.44 -29.10
C LYS A 355 7.13 26.13 -29.28
N LYS A 356 7.96 26.98 -28.69
CA LYS A 356 9.42 26.85 -28.64
C LYS A 356 9.87 26.79 -27.19
N HIS A 357 10.83 25.94 -26.88
CA HIS A 357 11.51 25.88 -25.58
C HIS A 357 13.01 25.83 -25.77
N THR A 358 13.70 26.83 -25.25
CA THR A 358 15.16 26.94 -25.36
C THR A 358 15.81 25.98 -24.36
N ILE A 359 16.59 25.03 -24.87
CA ILE A 359 17.37 24.08 -24.08
C ILE A 359 18.65 24.75 -23.55
N GLY A 360 19.27 25.58 -24.39
CA GLY A 360 20.54 26.23 -24.11
C GLY A 360 21.23 26.70 -25.37
N PHE A 361 22.56 26.71 -25.36
CA PHE A 361 23.36 27.19 -26.49
C PHE A 361 24.54 26.28 -26.76
N VAL A 362 24.72 25.89 -28.03
CA VAL A 362 25.94 25.25 -28.51
C VAL A 362 26.95 26.34 -28.86
N THR A 363 28.13 26.28 -28.27
CA THR A 363 29.24 27.20 -28.58
C THR A 363 30.15 26.55 -29.60
N ILE A 364 30.29 27.19 -30.77
CA ILE A 364 31.24 26.79 -31.80
C ILE A 364 32.41 27.75 -31.71
N GLU A 365 33.58 27.23 -31.35
CA GLU A 365 34.82 27.99 -31.18
C GLU A 365 35.57 28.18 -32.52
#